data_AF-A0A382EXP0-F1
#
_entry.id   AF-A0A382EXP0-F1
#
_cell.length_a   1.000
_cell.length_b   1.000
_cell.length_c   1.000
_cell.angle_alpha   90.00
_cell.angle_beta   90.00
_cell.angle_gamma   90.00
#
_symmetry.space_group_name_H-M   'P 1'
#
loop_
_entity.id
_entity.type
_entity.pdbx_description
1 polymer ?
#
loop_
_entity_poly.entity_id
_entity_poly.type
_entity_poly.pdbx_seq_one_letter_code
_entity_poly.pdbx_strand_id
1 'polypeptide(L)'
;MFTLGIGLTTADFTQIIREPKAFGVGILNQMIILPIVAFIIVSFFGLKEEMAVGMMILACCPGGVTSNMITKLAKGDTALSISYTAVMSITTVITLPFITGFSIAHFMGADAPPMNILSLGITMCLITALPVGLGLLLNIKYKRFSESFEPKASKISTVLFMVIVVGALASEWDAFIANVGTLGPSIIILILTMLFIGYNSAQWFKMSSKRAVTIA
;
A
#
# COMPACT_ATOMS: atom_id res chain seq x y z
N MET A 1 -0.11 -0.79 11.60
CA MET A 1 -0.87 0.46 11.36
C MET A 1 -0.78 1.45 12.51
N PHE A 2 -1.02 1.05 13.76
CA PHE A 2 -0.83 1.94 14.93
C PHE A 2 0.57 2.57 15.02
N THR A 3 1.64 1.78 14.85
CA THR A 3 3.02 2.29 14.83
C THR A 3 3.26 3.35 13.75
N LEU A 4 2.65 3.19 12.57
CA LEU A 4 2.68 4.22 11.53
C LEU A 4 2.06 5.50 12.07
N GLY A 5 0.87 5.43 12.66
CA GLY A 5 0.20 6.57 13.29
C GLY A 5 1.04 7.28 14.35
N ILE A 6 1.72 6.55 15.23
CA ILE A 6 2.60 7.14 16.26
C ILE A 6 3.77 7.90 15.63
N GLY A 7 4.26 7.45 14.47
CA GLY A 7 5.33 8.11 13.72
C GLY A 7 4.88 9.31 12.88
N LEU A 8 3.56 9.53 12.72
CA LEU A 8 3.02 10.64 11.94
C LEU A 8 2.90 11.91 12.76
N THR A 9 3.08 13.03 12.06
CA THR A 9 2.86 14.38 12.58
C THR A 9 1.84 15.13 11.71
N THR A 10 1.21 16.17 12.26
CA THR A 10 0.31 17.03 11.47
C THR A 10 1.05 17.78 10.35
N ALA A 11 2.36 18.00 10.51
CA ALA A 11 3.21 18.62 9.49
C ALA A 11 3.35 17.74 8.24
N ASP A 12 3.27 16.42 8.38
CA ASP A 12 3.34 15.50 7.24
C ASP A 12 2.16 15.69 6.29
N PHE A 13 0.99 16.06 6.79
CA PHE A 13 -0.16 16.41 5.93
C PHE A 13 0.00 17.77 5.24
N THR A 14 0.84 18.66 5.80
CA THR A 14 1.07 19.97 5.19
C THR A 14 1.91 19.87 3.92
N GLN A 15 2.68 18.78 3.75
CA GLN A 15 3.46 18.54 2.52
C GLN A 15 2.59 18.35 1.28
N ILE A 16 1.37 17.85 1.45
CA ILE A 16 0.37 17.73 0.37
C ILE A 16 0.13 19.09 -0.29
N ILE A 17 0.04 20.14 0.52
CA ILE A 17 -0.23 21.51 0.07
C ILE A 17 1.03 22.16 -0.49
N ARG A 18 2.20 21.83 0.06
CA ARG A 18 3.48 22.38 -0.41
C ARG A 18 3.89 21.78 -1.75
N GLU A 19 3.53 20.54 -2.02
CA GLU A 19 3.94 19.80 -3.22
C GLU A 19 2.78 19.12 -3.95
N PRO A 20 1.76 19.90 -4.35
CA PRO A 20 0.52 19.35 -4.89
C PRO A 20 0.74 18.61 -6.21
N LYS A 21 1.74 19.04 -7.00
CA LYS A 21 2.10 18.35 -8.25
C LYS A 21 2.67 16.97 -7.97
N ALA A 22 3.65 16.87 -7.07
CA ALA A 22 4.26 15.60 -6.70
C ALA A 22 3.17 14.67 -6.20
N PHE A 23 2.47 15.12 -5.17
CA PHE A 23 1.39 14.39 -4.53
C PHE A 23 0.29 13.93 -5.49
N GLY A 24 -0.14 14.78 -6.42
CA GLY A 24 -1.14 14.43 -7.43
C GLY A 24 -0.68 13.31 -8.37
N VAL A 25 0.58 13.34 -8.82
CA VAL A 25 1.16 12.28 -9.66
C VAL A 25 1.25 10.96 -8.90
N GLY A 26 1.72 10.97 -7.65
CA GLY A 26 1.77 9.74 -6.86
C GLY A 26 0.38 9.17 -6.55
N ILE A 27 -0.62 10.01 -6.28
CA ILE A 27 -2.01 9.54 -6.13
C ILE A 27 -2.50 8.88 -7.41
N LEU A 28 -2.30 9.53 -8.56
CA LEU A 28 -2.73 9.00 -9.84
C LEU A 28 -2.08 7.64 -10.09
N ASN A 29 -0.77 7.54 -9.85
CA ASN A 29 -0.02 6.31 -10.04
C ASN A 29 -0.51 5.19 -9.11
N GLN A 30 -0.70 5.46 -7.82
CA GLN A 30 -1.10 4.45 -6.84
C GLN A 30 -2.57 4.02 -6.98
N MET A 31 -3.48 4.96 -7.24
CA MET A 31 -4.92 4.70 -7.13
C MET A 31 -5.57 4.35 -8.46
N ILE A 32 -4.94 4.69 -9.58
CA ILE A 32 -5.51 4.49 -10.91
C ILE A 32 -4.58 3.64 -11.76
N ILE A 33 -3.33 4.09 -11.96
CA ILE A 33 -2.42 3.40 -12.88
C ILE A 33 -2.04 2.01 -12.36
N LEU A 34 -1.69 1.89 -11.08
CA LEU A 34 -1.30 0.63 -10.47
C LEU A 34 -2.40 -0.45 -10.56
N PRO A 35 -3.67 -0.19 -10.19
CA PRO A 35 -4.75 -1.14 -10.40
C PRO A 35 -4.97 -1.51 -11.88
N ILE A 36 -4.86 -0.55 -12.81
CA ILE A 36 -4.99 -0.82 -14.25
C ILE A 36 -3.86 -1.74 -14.75
N VAL A 37 -2.62 -1.44 -14.37
CA VAL A 37 -1.46 -2.25 -14.74
C VAL A 37 -1.57 -3.64 -14.13
N ALA A 38 -1.99 -3.76 -12.87
CA ALA A 38 -2.24 -5.04 -12.23
C ALA A 38 -3.32 -5.83 -12.98
N PHE A 39 -4.44 -5.21 -13.35
CA PHE A 39 -5.49 -5.87 -14.12
C PHE A 39 -4.99 -6.39 -15.49
N ILE A 40 -4.19 -5.60 -16.19
CA ILE A 40 -3.57 -6.00 -17.46
C ILE A 40 -2.65 -7.20 -17.25
N ILE A 41 -1.81 -7.17 -16.21
CA ILE A 41 -0.86 -8.25 -15.91
C ILE A 41 -1.61 -9.53 -15.51
N VAL A 42 -2.59 -9.44 -14.63
CA VAL A 42 -3.47 -10.56 -14.23
C VAL A 42 -4.08 -11.22 -15.47
N SER A 43 -4.63 -10.41 -16.37
CA SER A 43 -5.26 -10.87 -17.61
C SER A 43 -4.25 -11.51 -18.57
N PHE A 44 -3.06 -10.92 -18.70
CA PHE A 44 -2.01 -11.41 -19.60
C PHE A 44 -1.38 -12.72 -19.11
N PHE A 45 -1.11 -12.84 -17.81
CA PHE A 45 -0.56 -14.05 -17.20
C PHE A 45 -1.61 -15.15 -16.99
N GLY A 46 -2.89 -14.87 -17.26
CA GLY A 46 -3.97 -15.82 -17.10
C GLY A 46 -4.19 -16.24 -15.65
N LEU A 47 -3.94 -15.34 -14.69
CA LEU A 47 -4.27 -15.58 -13.29
C LEU A 47 -5.79 -15.66 -13.15
N LYS A 48 -6.27 -16.67 -12.43
CA LYS A 48 -7.70 -16.96 -12.27
C LYS A 48 -8.16 -16.76 -10.84
N GLU A 49 -9.47 -16.55 -10.69
CA GLU A 49 -10.20 -16.66 -9.43
C GLU A 49 -9.49 -15.92 -8.27
N GLU A 50 -9.09 -16.64 -7.22
CA GLU A 50 -8.55 -16.06 -5.99
C GLU A 50 -7.19 -15.39 -6.22
N MET A 51 -6.37 -15.90 -7.14
CA MET A 51 -5.07 -15.31 -7.44
C MET A 51 -5.20 -13.95 -8.13
N ALA A 52 -6.13 -13.84 -9.06
CA ALA A 52 -6.44 -12.58 -9.73
C ALA A 52 -6.95 -11.54 -8.74
N VAL A 53 -7.92 -11.93 -7.90
CA VAL A 53 -8.47 -11.08 -6.84
C VAL A 53 -7.37 -10.68 -5.85
N GLY A 54 -6.52 -11.61 -5.43
CA GLY A 54 -5.40 -11.36 -4.53
C GLY A 54 -4.40 -10.36 -5.10
N MET A 55 -4.06 -10.45 -6.39
CA MET A 55 -3.18 -9.49 -7.05
C MET A 55 -3.81 -8.10 -7.15
N MET A 56 -5.11 -8.01 -7.42
CA MET A 56 -5.83 -6.73 -7.43
C MET A 56 -5.90 -6.11 -6.03
N ILE A 57 -6.17 -6.90 -4.99
CA ILE A 57 -6.12 -6.44 -3.59
C ILE A 57 -4.72 -5.92 -3.26
N LEU A 58 -3.67 -6.65 -3.61
CA LEU A 58 -2.28 -6.25 -3.38
C LEU A 58 -1.97 -4.91 -4.05
N ALA A 59 -2.37 -4.74 -5.31
CA ALA A 59 -2.15 -3.50 -6.06
C ALA A 59 -2.89 -2.29 -5.48
N CYS A 60 -3.99 -2.51 -4.77
CA CYS A 60 -4.81 -1.43 -4.21
C CYS A 60 -4.51 -1.15 -2.73
N CYS A 61 -3.71 -2.00 -2.09
CA CYS A 61 -3.23 -1.76 -0.73
C CYS A 61 -2.22 -0.59 -0.72
N PRO A 62 -2.23 0.24 0.33
CA PRO A 62 -1.30 1.35 0.46
C PRO A 62 0.09 0.83 0.77
N GLY A 63 1.12 1.62 0.43
CA GLY A 63 2.49 1.37 0.89
C GLY A 63 2.60 1.30 2.42
N GLY A 64 3.66 0.70 2.94
CA GLY A 64 3.90 0.53 4.38
C GLY A 64 5.09 1.33 4.91
N VAL A 65 5.40 1.18 6.20
CA VAL A 65 6.57 1.82 6.83
C VAL A 65 7.89 1.47 6.09
N THR A 66 7.95 0.28 5.49
CA THR A 66 9.08 -0.17 4.67
C THR A 66 9.34 0.74 3.47
N SER A 67 8.32 1.28 2.81
CA SER A 67 8.53 2.18 1.67
C SER A 67 9.22 3.47 2.11
N ASN A 68 8.86 4.01 3.28
CA ASN A 68 9.54 5.19 3.85
C ASN A 68 11.02 4.93 4.12
N MET A 69 11.36 3.72 4.57
CA MET A 69 12.75 3.31 4.76
C MET A 69 13.50 3.17 3.42
N ILE A 70 12.88 2.54 2.42
CA ILE A 70 13.46 2.39 1.07
C ILE A 70 13.70 3.77 0.44
N THR A 71 12.73 4.68 0.50
CA THR A 71 12.88 6.06 0.02
C THR A 71 14.06 6.77 0.69
N LYS A 72 14.23 6.59 2.00
CA LYS A 72 15.37 7.17 2.73
C LYS A 72 16.71 6.62 2.23
N LEU A 73 16.81 5.30 2.06
CA LEU A 73 18.01 4.64 1.55
C LEU A 73 18.33 5.06 0.11
N ALA A 74 17.30 5.23 -0.72
CA ALA A 74 17.40 5.71 -2.09
C ALA A 74 17.65 7.23 -2.20
N LYS A 75 17.80 7.94 -1.07
CA LYS A 75 18.00 9.41 -1.01
C LYS A 75 16.85 10.21 -1.64
N GLY A 76 15.65 9.63 -1.67
CA GLY A 76 14.42 10.33 -2.02
C GLY A 76 13.97 11.30 -0.92
N ASP A 77 12.83 11.94 -1.14
CA ASP A 77 12.18 12.73 -0.11
C ASP A 77 11.32 11.86 0.81
N THR A 78 11.78 11.71 2.05
CA THR A 78 11.10 10.90 3.07
C THR A 78 9.83 11.55 3.60
N ALA A 79 9.77 12.89 3.64
CA ALA A 79 8.59 13.59 4.14
C ALA A 79 7.41 13.34 3.18
N LEU A 80 7.64 13.47 1.87
CA LEU A 80 6.65 13.17 0.86
C LEU A 80 6.21 11.69 0.89
N SER A 81 7.15 10.76 1.08
CA SER A 81 6.83 9.33 1.24
C SER A 81 5.89 9.09 2.42
N ILE A 82 6.18 9.70 3.58
CA ILE A 82 5.36 9.58 4.79
C ILE A 82 3.97 10.17 4.55
N SER A 83 3.89 11.35 3.91
CA SER A 83 2.62 11.99 3.52
C SER A 83 1.79 11.09 2.60
N TYR A 84 2.41 10.44 1.61
CA TYR A 84 1.72 9.49 0.75
C TYR A 84 1.16 8.33 1.53
N THR A 85 1.98 7.66 2.33
CA THR A 85 1.53 6.51 3.09
C THR A 85 0.36 6.87 4.00
N ALA A 86 0.42 8.02 4.68
CA ALA A 86 -0.65 8.49 5.54
C ALA A 86 -1.97 8.70 4.78
N VAL A 87 -1.95 9.43 3.66
CA VAL A 87 -3.17 9.70 2.90
C VAL A 87 -3.70 8.44 2.23
N MET A 88 -2.82 7.66 1.61
CA MET A 88 -3.20 6.40 0.95
C MET A 88 -3.82 5.41 1.93
N SER A 89 -3.31 5.35 3.16
CA SER A 89 -3.90 4.49 4.20
C SER A 89 -5.36 4.84 4.48
N ILE A 90 -5.71 6.14 4.44
CA ILE A 90 -7.08 6.60 4.64
C ILE A 90 -7.91 6.38 3.36
N THR A 91 -7.37 6.75 2.19
CA THR A 91 -8.08 6.62 0.91
C THR A 91 -8.40 5.16 0.59
N THR A 92 -7.50 4.23 0.91
CA THR A 92 -7.69 2.78 0.71
C THR A 92 -8.94 2.25 1.40
N VAL A 93 -9.29 2.77 2.58
CA VAL A 93 -10.49 2.33 3.33
C VAL A 93 -11.75 2.46 2.47
N ILE A 94 -11.77 3.48 1.60
CA ILE A 94 -12.87 3.73 0.68
C ILE A 94 -12.67 2.95 -0.61
N THR A 95 -11.50 2.99 -1.23
CA THR A 95 -11.31 2.45 -2.59
C THR A 95 -11.14 0.94 -2.66
N LEU A 96 -10.51 0.33 -1.66
CA LEU A 96 -10.23 -1.10 -1.66
C LEU A 96 -11.50 -1.95 -1.72
N PRO A 97 -12.57 -1.68 -0.94
CA PRO A 97 -13.82 -2.44 -1.07
C PRO A 97 -14.42 -2.43 -2.47
N PHE A 98 -14.34 -1.30 -3.19
CA PHE A 98 -14.85 -1.23 -4.57
C PHE A 98 -14.01 -2.04 -5.55
N ILE A 99 -12.68 -1.94 -5.45
CA ILE A 99 -11.79 -2.68 -6.36
C ILE A 99 -11.85 -4.17 -6.07
N THR A 100 -11.90 -4.57 -4.80
CA THR A 100 -12.10 -5.97 -4.40
C THR A 100 -13.43 -6.51 -4.90
N GLY A 101 -14.53 -5.75 -4.69
CA GLY A 101 -15.86 -6.14 -5.17
C GLY A 101 -15.92 -6.30 -6.69
N PHE A 102 -15.32 -5.36 -7.43
CA PHE A 102 -15.18 -5.46 -8.88
C PHE A 102 -14.36 -6.69 -9.29
N SER A 103 -13.22 -6.92 -8.64
CA SER A 103 -12.32 -8.02 -8.97
C SER A 103 -12.98 -9.37 -8.75
N ILE A 104 -13.72 -9.54 -7.65
CA ILE A 104 -14.44 -10.78 -7.37
C ILE A 104 -15.55 -11.02 -8.40
N ALA A 105 -16.36 -9.99 -8.69
CA ALA A 105 -17.40 -10.10 -9.70
C ALA A 105 -16.84 -10.45 -11.09
N HIS A 106 -15.67 -9.91 -11.44
CA HIS A 106 -15.05 -10.13 -12.74
C HIS A 106 -14.31 -11.48 -12.86
N PHE A 107 -13.53 -11.85 -11.84
CA PHE A 107 -12.62 -13.01 -11.91
C PHE A 107 -13.20 -14.30 -11.32
N MET A 108 -14.19 -14.21 -10.42
CA MET A 108 -14.83 -15.39 -9.79
C MET A 108 -16.28 -15.61 -10.25
N GLY A 109 -16.94 -14.58 -10.78
CA GLY A 109 -18.26 -14.72 -11.41
C GLY A 109 -19.32 -15.33 -10.50
N ALA A 110 -19.95 -16.43 -10.95
CA ALA A 110 -21.03 -17.11 -10.23
C ALA A 110 -20.56 -17.86 -8.97
N ASP A 111 -19.27 -18.21 -8.90
CA ASP A 111 -18.66 -18.90 -7.77
C ASP A 111 -18.15 -17.91 -6.70
N ALA A 112 -18.40 -16.61 -6.90
CA ALA A 112 -18.02 -15.57 -5.96
C ALA A 112 -18.68 -15.78 -4.58
N PRO A 113 -17.91 -15.74 -3.48
CA PRO A 113 -18.48 -15.78 -2.15
C PRO A 113 -19.36 -14.53 -1.92
N PRO A 114 -20.43 -14.65 -1.12
CA PRO A 114 -21.29 -13.50 -0.81
C PRO A 114 -20.46 -12.43 -0.11
N MET A 115 -20.29 -11.29 -0.79
CA MET A 115 -19.48 -10.19 -0.28
C MET A 115 -20.35 -9.00 0.09
N ASN A 116 -20.16 -8.52 1.32
CA ASN A 116 -20.70 -7.25 1.76
C ASN A 116 -19.61 -6.17 1.71
N ILE A 117 -19.71 -5.28 0.72
CA ILE A 117 -18.76 -4.16 0.51
C ILE A 117 -18.69 -3.27 1.76
N LEU A 118 -19.84 -3.03 2.43
CA LEU A 118 -19.89 -2.23 3.65
C LEU A 118 -19.14 -2.91 4.79
N SER A 119 -19.32 -4.22 4.99
CA SER A 119 -18.58 -5.00 5.99
C SER A 119 -17.08 -4.98 5.71
N LEU A 120 -16.67 -5.13 4.44
CA LEU A 120 -15.26 -5.03 4.06
C LEU A 120 -14.68 -3.64 4.36
N GLY A 121 -15.42 -2.57 4.04
CA GLY A 121 -15.03 -1.20 4.36
C GLY A 121 -14.92 -0.94 5.87
N ILE A 122 -15.84 -1.46 6.67
CA ILE A 122 -15.78 -1.38 8.14
C ILE A 122 -14.54 -2.12 8.65
N THR A 123 -14.29 -3.35 8.19
CA THR A 123 -13.10 -4.11 8.55
C THR A 123 -11.83 -3.35 8.21
N MET A 124 -11.74 -2.78 6.99
CA MET A 124 -10.60 -1.97 6.59
C MET A 124 -10.41 -0.76 7.48
N CYS A 125 -11.49 -0.04 7.83
CA CYS A 125 -11.44 1.08 8.76
C CYS A 125 -10.89 0.66 10.13
N LEU A 126 -11.37 -0.47 10.67
CA LEU A 126 -10.96 -0.98 11.99
C LEU A 126 -9.51 -1.43 12.05
N ILE A 127 -8.97 -2.01 10.97
CA ILE A 127 -7.57 -2.52 10.96
C ILE A 127 -6.56 -1.49 10.43
N THR A 128 -7.01 -0.46 9.71
CA THR A 128 -6.14 0.57 9.12
C THR A 128 -6.38 1.97 9.70
N ALA A 129 -7.44 2.67 9.29
CA ALA A 129 -7.68 4.07 9.63
C ALA A 129 -7.79 4.31 11.13
N LEU A 130 -8.53 3.46 11.85
CA LEU A 130 -8.71 3.60 13.30
C LEU A 130 -7.37 3.48 14.05
N PRO A 131 -6.56 2.42 13.88
CA PRO A 131 -5.22 2.34 14.48
C PRO A 131 -4.30 3.50 14.08
N VAL A 132 -4.29 3.91 12.81
CA VAL A 132 -3.46 5.07 12.37
C VAL A 132 -3.92 6.35 13.08
N GLY A 133 -5.22 6.61 13.12
CA GLY A 133 -5.80 7.78 13.78
C GLY A 133 -5.53 7.82 15.28
N LEU A 134 -5.65 6.68 15.96
CA LEU A 134 -5.31 6.56 17.38
C LEU A 134 -3.82 6.80 17.64
N GLY A 135 -2.95 6.26 16.78
CA GLY A 135 -1.50 6.50 16.86
C GLY A 135 -1.15 7.97 16.66
N LEU A 136 -1.75 8.63 15.66
CA LEU A 136 -1.54 10.06 15.39
C LEU A 136 -2.06 10.92 16.56
N LEU A 137 -3.24 10.58 17.10
CA LEU A 137 -3.81 11.28 18.26
C LEU A 137 -2.88 11.17 19.47
N LEU A 138 -2.26 10.00 19.69
CA LEU A 138 -1.28 9.79 20.74
C LEU A 138 -0.01 10.62 20.49
N ASN A 139 0.48 10.70 19.26
CA ASN A 139 1.63 11.55 18.90
C ASN A 139 1.35 13.03 19.20
N ILE A 140 0.18 13.53 18.80
CA ILE A 140 -0.21 14.92 19.01
C ILE A 140 -0.30 15.26 20.50
N LYS A 141 -0.94 14.39 21.32
CA LYS A 141 -1.16 14.65 22.75
C LYS A 141 0.07 14.38 23.62
N TYR A 142 0.84 13.34 23.28
CA TYR A 142 1.94 12.82 24.11
C TYR A 142 3.20 12.61 23.27
N LYS A 143 3.67 13.66 22.61
CA LYS A 143 4.80 13.62 21.68
C LYS A 143 6.07 12.97 22.25
N ARG A 144 6.50 13.38 23.45
CA ARG A 144 7.70 12.81 24.11
C ARG A 144 7.60 11.30 24.35
N PHE A 145 6.42 10.82 24.74
CA PHE A 145 6.18 9.39 24.92
C PHE A 145 6.24 8.67 23.57
N SER A 146 5.59 9.23 22.56
CA SER A 146 5.55 8.69 21.20
C SER A 146 6.95 8.56 20.59
N GLU A 147 7.79 9.58 20.71
CA GLU A 147 9.18 9.57 20.23
C GLU A 147 10.04 8.50 20.92
N SER A 148 9.82 8.28 22.22
CA SER A 148 10.55 7.25 22.99
C SER A 148 10.04 5.82 22.71
N PHE A 149 8.74 5.69 22.45
CA PHE A 149 8.09 4.39 22.23
C PHE A 149 8.16 3.90 20.78
N GLU A 150 8.15 4.80 19.80
CA GLU A 150 8.15 4.47 18.37
C GLU A 150 9.20 3.43 17.97
N PRO A 151 10.49 3.53 18.40
CA PRO A 151 11.49 2.56 17.98
C PRO A 151 11.21 1.14 18.50
N LYS A 152 10.62 1.03 19.70
CA LYS A 152 10.22 -0.26 20.28
C LYS A 152 8.98 -0.80 19.57
N ALA A 153 7.98 0.05 19.34
CA ALA A 153 6.76 -0.30 18.61
C ALA A 153 7.05 -0.74 17.17
N SER A 154 8.04 -0.13 16.51
CA SER A 154 8.51 -0.49 15.17
C SER A 154 9.16 -1.87 15.13
N LYS A 155 10.01 -2.20 16.11
CA LYS A 155 10.57 -3.56 16.26
C LYS A 155 9.48 -4.61 16.49
N ILE A 156 8.55 -4.35 17.41
CA ILE A 156 7.41 -5.26 17.67
C ILE A 156 6.58 -5.45 16.41
N SER A 157 6.24 -4.36 15.69
CA SER A 157 5.48 -4.42 14.45
C SER A 157 6.19 -5.22 13.37
N THR A 158 7.52 -5.11 13.28
CA THR A 158 8.33 -5.87 12.31
C THR A 158 8.32 -7.36 12.61
N VAL A 159 8.47 -7.73 13.89
CA VAL A 159 8.40 -9.14 14.32
C VAL A 159 7.01 -9.71 14.07
N LEU A 160 5.95 -8.99 14.45
CA LEU A 160 4.57 -9.43 14.18
C LEU A 160 4.29 -9.58 12.68
N PHE A 161 4.79 -8.65 11.86
CA PHE A 161 4.68 -8.75 10.41
C PHE A 161 5.37 -10.02 9.87
N MET A 162 6.60 -10.29 10.31
CA MET A 162 7.32 -11.52 9.94
C MET A 162 6.55 -12.78 10.36
N VAL A 163 6.01 -12.82 11.58
CA VAL A 163 5.19 -13.94 12.07
C VAL A 163 3.96 -14.15 11.21
N ILE A 164 3.24 -13.09 10.85
CA ILE A 164 2.05 -13.17 9.97
C ILE A 164 2.43 -13.69 8.58
N VAL A 165 3.50 -13.16 7.99
CA VAL A 165 3.96 -13.57 6.64
C VAL A 165 4.39 -15.03 6.64
N VAL A 166 5.20 -15.46 7.60
CA VAL A 166 5.65 -16.85 7.71
C VAL A 166 4.47 -17.77 8.02
N GLY A 167 3.56 -17.36 8.90
CA GLY A 167 2.34 -18.12 9.21
C GLY A 167 1.46 -18.31 7.98
N ALA A 168 1.15 -17.24 7.25
CA ALA A 168 0.35 -17.31 6.02
C ALA A 168 1.02 -18.18 4.95
N LEU A 169 2.33 -18.03 4.76
CA LEU A 169 3.09 -18.83 3.79
C LEU A 169 3.15 -20.31 4.17
N ALA A 170 3.28 -20.61 5.46
CA ALA A 170 3.29 -21.99 5.96
C ALA A 170 1.90 -22.64 5.84
N SER A 171 0.82 -21.88 6.09
CA SER A 171 -0.55 -22.36 5.94
C SER A 171 -0.93 -22.66 4.49
N GLU A 172 -0.40 -21.89 3.54
CA GLU A 172 -0.70 -22.01 2.10
C GLU A 172 0.50 -22.50 1.28
N TRP A 173 1.39 -23.31 1.89
CA TRP A 173 2.67 -23.67 1.28
C TRP A 173 2.52 -24.40 -0.06
N ASP A 174 1.62 -25.39 -0.12
CA ASP A 174 1.38 -26.17 -1.33
C ASP A 174 0.80 -25.29 -2.45
N ALA A 175 -0.17 -24.44 -2.11
CA ALA A 175 -0.75 -23.48 -3.04
C ALA A 175 0.29 -22.46 -3.53
N PHE A 176 1.17 -21.99 -2.65
CA PHE A 176 2.26 -21.10 -3.00
C PHE A 176 3.23 -21.75 -4.00
N ILE A 177 3.74 -22.94 -3.70
CA ILE A 177 4.71 -23.64 -4.58
C ILE A 177 4.09 -24.00 -5.92
N ALA A 178 2.82 -24.42 -5.95
CA ALA A 178 2.13 -24.71 -7.21
C ALA A 178 1.99 -23.48 -8.12
N ASN A 179 1.89 -22.28 -7.54
CA ASN A 179 1.58 -21.06 -8.29
C ASN A 179 2.75 -20.05 -8.35
N VAL A 180 3.86 -20.27 -7.66
CA VAL A 180 5.01 -19.33 -7.63
C VAL A 180 5.60 -19.11 -9.03
N GLY A 181 5.52 -20.10 -9.91
CA GLY A 181 5.99 -20.02 -11.29
C GLY A 181 5.22 -19.00 -12.14
N THR A 182 3.96 -18.73 -11.82
CA THR A 182 3.13 -17.73 -12.49
C THR A 182 3.04 -16.43 -11.68
N LEU A 183 2.82 -16.52 -10.37
CA LEU A 183 2.70 -15.38 -9.45
C LEU A 183 4.01 -14.59 -9.31
N GLY A 184 5.15 -15.28 -9.20
CA GLY A 184 6.45 -14.64 -9.02
C GLY A 184 6.79 -13.68 -10.17
N PRO A 185 6.82 -14.15 -11.43
CA PRO A 185 7.09 -13.30 -12.59
C PRO A 185 6.08 -12.16 -12.75
N SER A 186 4.79 -12.41 -12.54
CA SER A 186 3.75 -11.38 -12.68
C SER A 186 3.89 -10.26 -11.64
N ILE A 187 4.21 -10.60 -10.37
CA ILE A 187 4.51 -9.60 -9.34
C ILE A 187 5.80 -8.82 -9.65
N ILE A 188 6.88 -9.50 -10.08
CA ILE A 188 8.13 -8.83 -10.46
C ILE A 188 7.90 -7.84 -11.60
N ILE A 189 7.15 -8.24 -12.62
CA ILE A 189 6.81 -7.37 -13.76
C ILE A 189 5.95 -6.19 -13.29
N LEU A 190 4.98 -6.41 -12.41
CA LEU A 190 4.18 -5.33 -11.83
C LEU A 190 5.07 -4.30 -11.12
N ILE A 191 5.97 -4.76 -10.26
CA ILE A 191 6.91 -3.89 -9.51
C ILE A 191 7.80 -3.12 -10.48
N LEU A 192 8.47 -3.79 -11.43
CA LEU A 192 9.38 -3.13 -12.36
C LEU A 192 8.65 -2.13 -13.26
N THR A 193 7.46 -2.48 -13.73
CA THR A 193 6.61 -1.61 -14.56
C THR A 193 6.21 -0.37 -13.77
N MET A 194 5.80 -0.53 -12.50
CA MET A 194 5.37 0.59 -11.67
C MET A 194 6.52 1.47 -11.21
N LEU A 195 7.70 0.90 -10.93
CA LEU A 195 8.92 1.69 -10.70
C LEU A 195 9.26 2.54 -11.93
N PHE A 196 9.17 1.94 -13.12
CA PHE A 196 9.41 2.66 -14.38
C PHE A 196 8.38 3.77 -14.60
N ILE A 197 7.09 3.48 -14.47
CA ILE A 197 6.02 4.47 -14.64
C ILE A 197 6.13 5.57 -13.58
N GLY A 198 6.33 5.22 -12.31
CA GLY A 198 6.45 6.15 -11.20
C GLY A 198 7.61 7.14 -11.40
N TYR A 199 8.78 6.63 -11.76
CA TYR A 199 9.93 7.48 -12.04
C TYR A 199 9.72 8.39 -13.26
N ASN A 200 9.26 7.82 -14.39
CA ASN A 200 9.12 8.58 -15.63
C ASN A 200 7.96 9.59 -15.59
N SER A 201 6.85 9.25 -14.96
CA SER A 201 5.73 10.18 -14.79
C SER A 201 6.19 11.43 -14.02
N ALA A 202 6.94 11.28 -12.94
CA ALA A 202 7.52 12.41 -12.22
C ALA A 202 8.46 13.26 -13.09
N GLN A 203 9.27 12.62 -13.95
CA GLN A 203 10.14 13.32 -14.90
C GLN A 203 9.35 14.10 -15.97
N TRP A 204 8.26 13.54 -16.50
CA TRP A 204 7.40 14.22 -17.47
C TRP A 204 6.77 15.50 -16.91
N PHE A 205 6.44 15.50 -15.62
CA PHE A 205 5.99 16.69 -14.89
C PHE A 205 7.15 17.59 -14.41
N LYS A 206 8.38 17.36 -14.88
CA LYS A 206 9.61 18.13 -14.61
C LYS A 206 9.95 18.23 -13.11
N MET A 207 9.72 17.15 -12.38
CA MET A 207 10.06 17.08 -10.95
C MET A 207 11.55 16.79 -10.74
N SER A 208 12.06 17.11 -9.55
CA SER A 208 13.45 16.78 -9.20
C SER A 208 13.64 15.27 -9.07
N SER A 209 14.87 14.80 -9.27
CA SER A 209 15.20 13.36 -9.15
C SER A 209 14.84 12.79 -7.78
N LYS A 210 14.90 13.58 -6.70
CA LYS A 210 14.49 13.13 -5.36
C LYS A 210 13.00 12.80 -5.30
N ARG A 211 12.16 13.60 -5.97
CA ARG A 211 10.70 13.36 -6.06
C ARG A 211 10.38 12.18 -6.95
N ALA A 212 11.07 12.05 -8.07
CA ALA A 212 10.91 10.91 -8.96
C ALA A 212 11.24 9.59 -8.26
N VAL A 213 12.31 9.56 -7.46
CA VAL A 213 12.64 8.40 -6.62
C VAL A 213 11.61 8.13 -5.53
N THR A 214 10.97 9.15 -4.96
CA THR A 214 9.91 8.95 -3.97
C THR A 214 8.59 8.47 -4.57
N ILE A 215 8.29 8.87 -5.81
CA ILE A 215 7.04 8.51 -6.51
C ILE A 215 7.13 7.11 -7.12
N ALA A 216 8.33 6.68 -7.51
CA ALA A 216 8.63 5.33 -7.95
C ALA A 216 8.61 4.36 -6.76
#